data_AF-A0A7W0PDR7-F1
#
_entry.id   AF-A0A7W0PDR7-F1
#
_cell.length_a   1.000
_cell.length_b   1.000
_cell.length_c   1.000
_cell.angle_alpha   90.00
_cell.angle_beta   90.00
_cell.angle_gamma   90.00
#
_symmetry.space_group_name_H-M   'P 1'
#
loop_
_entity.id
_entity.type
_entity.pdbx_description
1 polymer ?
#
loop_
_entity_poly.entity_id
_entity_poly.type
_entity_poly.pdbx_seq_one_letter_code
_entity_poly.pdbx_strand_id
1 'polypeptide(L)'
;MANVIGGLLIGWGMAIAQSCASGLLYKFGAGMAGAAVEILGWIGGELAVRKVRLPGPTVLPGGNGGTIPGLLGLPRLVAAVVVLAVVGGALRRWRGHDGAPRARWQWKWPMLGLALGAVLVLGWMFAALGGVDFGRAQSARVGGDRCGQSELMADRLSARHRRRWRDRGAQYGRLPVARREQGPVRQAAGRRLLLGAGGWIARGCNLGHGLSGMAQLNVSSLVVVACMALGVGHARAMTRPEQRRKTPTG
;
A
#
# COMPACT_ATOMS: atom_id res chain seq x y z
N MET A 1 17.70 -5.37 -9.12
CA MET A 1 17.67 -6.31 -7.97
C MET A 1 16.87 -5.80 -6.78
N ALA A 2 17.08 -4.57 -6.32
CA ALA A 2 16.33 -3.99 -5.19
C ALA A 2 14.79 -4.09 -5.35
N ASN A 3 14.26 -3.78 -6.53
CA ASN A 3 12.83 -3.89 -6.84
C ASN A 3 12.27 -5.31 -6.68
N VAL A 4 13.03 -6.32 -7.09
CA VAL A 4 12.61 -7.73 -7.03
C VAL A 4 12.61 -8.22 -5.59
N ILE A 5 13.72 -8.01 -4.88
CA ILE A 5 13.88 -8.41 -3.48
C ILE A 5 12.88 -7.65 -2.59
N GLY A 6 12.78 -6.33 -2.76
CA GLY A 6 11.85 -5.49 -2.02
C GLY A 6 10.40 -5.88 -2.28
N GLY A 7 10.02 -6.10 -3.55
CA GLY A 7 8.68 -6.59 -3.91
C GLY A 7 8.33 -7.92 -3.26
N LEU A 8 9.23 -8.91 -3.31
CA LEU A 8 9.05 -10.21 -2.66
C LEU A 8 8.89 -10.08 -1.14
N LEU A 9 9.74 -9.28 -0.48
CA LEU A 9 9.68 -9.03 0.96
C LEU A 9 8.38 -8.33 1.37
N ILE A 10 7.92 -7.33 0.59
CA ILE A 10 6.61 -6.70 0.80
C ILE A 10 5.50 -7.74 0.66
N GLY A 11 5.57 -8.62 -0.36
CA GLY A 11 4.61 -9.71 -0.56
C GLY A 11 4.54 -10.69 0.61
N TRP A 12 5.69 -11.16 1.11
CA TRP A 12 5.76 -11.98 2.32
C TRP A 12 5.23 -11.24 3.54
N GLY A 13 5.62 -9.98 3.72
CA GLY A 13 5.12 -9.13 4.80
C GLY A 13 3.59 -9.02 4.78
N MET A 14 2.98 -8.80 3.61
CA MET A 14 1.52 -8.74 3.47
C MET A 14 0.84 -10.07 3.82
N ALA A 15 1.42 -11.20 3.40
CA ALA A 15 0.88 -12.52 3.70
C ALA A 15 1.02 -12.89 5.19
N ILE A 16 2.11 -12.51 5.85
CA ILE A 16 2.32 -12.81 7.28
C ILE A 16 1.49 -11.86 8.16
N ALA A 17 1.47 -10.57 7.82
CA ALA A 17 0.76 -9.55 8.57
C ALA A 17 -0.75 -9.49 8.27
N GLN A 18 -1.24 -10.22 7.26
CA GLN A 18 -2.64 -10.23 6.81
C GLN A 18 -3.18 -8.84 6.45
N SER A 19 -2.29 -7.92 6.09
CA SER A 19 -2.62 -6.52 5.85
C SER A 19 -1.48 -5.83 5.11
N CYS A 20 -1.82 -4.79 4.37
CA CYS A 20 -0.90 -3.94 3.63
C CYS A 20 -0.67 -2.61 4.37
N ALA A 21 0.20 -1.73 3.84
CA ALA A 21 0.49 -0.45 4.49
C ALA A 21 -0.74 0.48 4.49
N SER A 22 -1.53 0.50 3.42
CA SER A 22 -2.78 1.27 3.37
C SER A 22 -3.84 0.75 4.33
N GLY A 23 -3.98 -0.58 4.43
CA GLY A 23 -4.89 -1.20 5.40
C GLY A 23 -4.49 -0.87 6.83
N LEU A 24 -3.19 -0.80 7.11
CA LEU A 24 -2.65 -0.41 8.41
C LEU A 24 -2.99 1.05 8.76
N LEU A 25 -2.74 1.98 7.85
CA LEU A 25 -3.09 3.39 8.05
C LEU A 25 -4.59 3.61 8.19
N TYR A 26 -5.40 2.86 7.43
CA TYR A 26 -6.85 2.86 7.56
C TYR A 26 -7.29 2.36 8.95
N LYS A 27 -6.75 1.23 9.44
CA LYS A 27 -7.04 0.71 10.79
C LYS A 27 -6.61 1.70 11.89
N PHE A 28 -5.45 2.34 11.73
CA PHE A 28 -4.99 3.39 12.65
C PHE A 28 -5.93 4.58 12.67
N GLY A 29 -6.35 5.05 11.48
CA GLY A 29 -7.38 6.08 11.34
C GLY A 29 -8.73 5.67 11.91
N ALA A 30 -9.09 4.38 11.91
CA ALA A 30 -10.32 3.89 12.53
C ALA A 30 -10.23 3.81 14.08
N GLY A 31 -9.12 4.22 14.69
CA GLY A 31 -8.92 4.21 16.15
C GLY A 31 -8.49 2.85 16.71
N MET A 32 -8.04 1.91 15.87
CA MET A 32 -7.54 0.62 16.36
C MET A 32 -6.15 0.81 16.97
N ALA A 33 -6.05 0.87 18.30
CA ALA A 33 -4.78 1.08 19.01
C ALA A 33 -3.70 0.06 18.62
N GLY A 34 -4.08 -1.18 18.29
CA GLY A 34 -3.14 -2.21 17.79
C GLY A 34 -2.43 -1.81 16.49
N ALA A 35 -3.06 -1.01 15.63
CA ALA A 35 -2.44 -0.52 14.41
C ALA A 35 -1.26 0.44 14.70
N ALA A 36 -1.27 1.15 15.84
CA ALA A 36 -0.14 1.99 16.23
C ALA A 36 1.11 1.15 16.46
N VAL A 37 0.98 0.02 17.14
CA VAL A 37 2.08 -0.93 17.39
C VAL A 37 2.59 -1.53 16.08
N GLU A 38 1.69 -1.87 15.17
CA GLU A 38 2.04 -2.36 13.84
C GLU A 38 2.78 -1.31 13.00
N ILE A 39 2.41 -0.03 13.11
CA ILE A 39 3.14 1.09 12.48
C ILE A 39 4.55 1.19 13.05
N LEU A 40 4.74 1.05 14.36
CA LEU A 40 6.07 1.02 14.96
C LEU A 40 6.90 -0.16 14.46
N GLY A 41 6.29 -1.33 14.30
CA GLY A 41 6.95 -2.48 13.67
C GLY A 41 7.33 -2.23 12.21
N TRP A 42 6.48 -1.56 11.45
CA TRP A 42 6.76 -1.16 10.08
C TRP A 42 7.95 -0.18 10.01
N ILE A 43 7.93 0.89 10.82
CA ILE A 43 9.03 1.87 10.94
C ILE A 43 10.32 1.19 11.38
N GLY A 44 10.25 0.29 12.38
CA GLY A 44 11.39 -0.49 12.83
C GLY A 44 12.02 -1.31 11.71
N GLY A 45 11.21 -1.85 10.81
CA GLY A 45 11.67 -2.60 9.64
C GLY A 45 12.41 -1.70 8.65
N GLU A 46 11.90 -0.51 8.37
CA GLU A 46 12.57 0.49 7.52
C GLU A 46 13.91 0.92 8.13
N LEU A 47 13.91 1.26 9.42
CA LEU A 47 15.12 1.68 10.13
C LEU A 47 16.18 0.59 10.19
N ALA A 48 15.79 -0.67 10.38
CA ALA A 48 16.70 -1.81 10.45
C ALA A 48 17.49 -2.01 9.14
N VAL A 49 16.87 -1.77 7.98
CA VAL A 49 17.52 -1.95 6.68
C VAL A 49 18.04 -0.64 6.08
N ARG A 50 17.94 0.50 6.78
CA ARG A 50 18.35 1.81 6.22
C ARG A 50 19.80 1.84 5.75
N LYS A 51 20.67 1.09 6.44
CA LYS A 51 22.11 1.01 6.15
C LYS A 51 22.44 -0.01 5.05
N VAL A 52 21.49 -0.87 4.70
CA VAL A 52 21.67 -1.90 3.67
C VAL A 52 21.57 -1.23 2.30
N ARG A 53 22.72 -0.98 1.68
CA ARG A 53 22.78 -0.55 0.28
C ARG A 53 22.88 -1.79 -0.60
N LEU A 54 21.77 -2.20 -1.19
CA LEU A 54 21.80 -3.25 -2.20
C LEU A 54 22.40 -2.66 -3.49
N PRO A 55 23.53 -3.20 -3.99
CA PRO A 55 24.08 -2.78 -5.27
C PRO A 55 23.14 -3.22 -6.40
N GLY A 56 22.90 -2.30 -7.33
CA GLY A 56 22.17 -2.58 -8.56
C GLY A 56 21.18 -1.46 -8.91
N PRO A 57 21.01 -1.18 -10.21
CA PRO A 57 20.08 -0.16 -10.66
C PRO A 57 18.66 -0.50 -10.16
N THR A 58 18.02 0.47 -9.49
CA THR A 58 16.56 0.58 -9.58
C THR A 58 16.24 0.65 -11.07
N VAL A 59 15.40 -0.29 -11.54
CA VAL A 59 15.46 -0.85 -12.90
C VAL A 59 15.54 0.18 -14.02
N LEU A 60 15.01 1.41 -13.85
CA LEU A 60 15.29 2.57 -14.70
C LEU A 60 15.35 3.85 -13.84
N PRO A 61 16.17 4.87 -14.17
CA PRO A 61 16.06 6.20 -13.58
C PRO A 61 14.65 6.74 -13.86
N GLY A 62 14.00 7.29 -12.83
CA GLY A 62 12.64 7.84 -12.97
C GLY A 62 12.56 8.89 -14.08
N GLY A 63 11.41 8.98 -14.75
CA GLY A 63 11.19 9.89 -15.89
C GLY A 63 10.43 9.22 -17.03
N ASN A 64 10.37 9.87 -18.19
CA ASN A 64 9.69 9.33 -19.38
C ASN A 64 10.26 7.96 -19.78
N GLY A 65 11.58 7.79 -19.77
CA GLY A 65 12.26 6.53 -20.12
C GLY A 65 12.05 5.37 -19.14
N GLY A 66 11.46 5.61 -17.97
CA GLY A 66 11.11 4.57 -16.98
C GLY A 66 9.72 3.94 -17.18
N THR A 67 8.97 4.39 -18.19
CA THR A 67 7.59 3.99 -18.43
C THR A 67 7.47 3.19 -19.72
N ILE A 68 6.52 2.25 -19.80
CA ILE A 68 6.25 1.48 -21.03
C ILE A 68 6.06 2.40 -22.25
N PRO A 69 5.27 3.49 -22.18
CA PRO A 69 5.09 4.38 -23.33
C PRO A 69 6.40 5.07 -23.73
N GLY A 70 7.23 5.46 -22.77
CA GLY A 70 8.54 6.05 -23.07
C GLY A 70 9.53 5.08 -23.69
N LEU A 71 9.48 3.79 -23.33
CA LEU A 71 10.27 2.74 -23.98
C LEU A 71 9.81 2.45 -25.41
N LEU A 72 8.50 2.54 -25.67
CA LEU A 72 7.90 2.34 -26.99
C LEU A 72 7.91 3.61 -27.86
N GLY A 73 8.39 4.75 -27.35
CA GLY A 73 8.31 6.04 -28.04
C GLY A 73 6.88 6.55 -28.26
N LEU A 74 5.89 6.00 -27.55
CA LEU A 74 4.48 6.34 -27.71
C LEU A 74 4.09 7.56 -26.86
N PRO A 75 3.20 8.44 -27.37
CA PRO A 75 2.60 9.48 -26.56
C PRO A 75 1.86 8.86 -25.36
N ARG A 76 2.12 9.38 -24.15
CA ARG A 76 1.51 8.88 -22.90
C ARG A 76 -0.01 8.82 -22.94
N LEU A 77 -0.64 9.77 -23.63
CA LEU A 77 -2.08 9.86 -23.75
C LEU A 77 -2.66 8.69 -24.55
N VAL A 78 -1.98 8.28 -25.63
CA VAL A 78 -2.38 7.10 -26.42
C VAL A 78 -2.30 5.85 -25.56
N ALA A 79 -1.19 5.65 -24.85
CA ALA A 79 -1.05 4.49 -23.98
C ALA A 79 -2.09 4.46 -22.83
N ALA A 80 -2.39 5.62 -22.23
CA ALA A 80 -3.41 5.72 -21.20
C ALA A 80 -4.81 5.37 -21.73
N VAL A 81 -5.18 5.88 -22.91
CA VAL A 81 -6.47 5.57 -23.56
C VAL A 81 -6.57 4.08 -23.90
N VAL A 82 -5.51 3.49 -24.44
CA VAL A 82 -5.48 2.05 -24.75
C VAL A 82 -5.65 1.22 -23.48
N VAL A 83 -4.93 1.53 -22.41
CA VAL A 83 -5.05 0.80 -21.14
C VAL A 83 -6.45 0.97 -20.54
N LEU A 84 -7.02 2.17 -20.56
CA LEU A 84 -8.39 2.41 -20.11
C LEU A 84 -9.42 1.63 -20.94
N ALA A 85 -9.25 1.56 -22.26
CA ALA A 85 -10.12 0.80 -23.14
C ALA A 85 -10.03 -0.71 -22.85
N VAL A 86 -8.82 -1.24 -22.69
CA VAL A 86 -8.57 -2.66 -22.35
C VAL A 86 -9.14 -3.01 -20.98
N VAL A 87 -8.84 -2.22 -19.95
CA VAL A 87 -9.33 -2.44 -18.58
C VAL A 87 -10.86 -2.26 -18.54
N GLY A 88 -11.40 -1.25 -19.19
CA GLY A 88 -12.84 -1.03 -19.29
C GLY A 88 -13.56 -2.18 -19.99
N GLY A 89 -12.98 -2.71 -21.07
CA GLY A 89 -13.47 -3.90 -21.79
C GLY A 89 -13.42 -5.17 -20.93
N ALA A 90 -12.30 -5.41 -20.26
CA ALA A 90 -12.12 -6.55 -19.35
C ALA A 90 -13.11 -6.49 -18.18
N LEU A 91 -13.24 -5.33 -17.53
CA LEU A 91 -14.21 -5.12 -16.45
C LEU A 91 -15.65 -5.32 -16.94
N ARG A 92 -16.00 -4.86 -18.14
CA ARG A 92 -17.32 -5.12 -18.73
C ARG A 92 -17.57 -6.60 -18.93
N ARG A 93 -16.55 -7.37 -19.35
CA ARG A 93 -16.64 -8.83 -19.52
C ARG A 93 -16.73 -9.58 -18.19
N TRP A 94 -16.11 -9.06 -17.13
CA TRP A 94 -16.06 -9.70 -15.80
C TRP A 94 -17.17 -9.28 -14.84
N ARG A 95 -18.05 -8.35 -15.23
CA ARG A 95 -19.19 -7.87 -14.43
C ARG A 95 -20.16 -8.96 -13.95
N GLY A 96 -20.09 -10.19 -14.48
CA GLY A 96 -20.95 -11.31 -14.09
C GLY A 96 -20.48 -12.13 -12.88
N HIS A 97 -19.23 -11.97 -12.41
CA HIS A 97 -18.67 -12.83 -11.34
C HIS A 97 -18.66 -12.20 -9.94
N ASP A 98 -19.08 -10.93 -9.81
CA ASP A 98 -19.07 -10.25 -8.52
C ASP A 98 -20.32 -10.61 -7.71
N GLY A 99 -20.11 -11.29 -6.59
CA GLY A 99 -21.17 -11.48 -5.59
C GLY A 99 -21.72 -10.11 -5.15
N ALA A 100 -23.04 -10.01 -5.06
CA ALA A 100 -23.72 -8.79 -4.63
C ALA A 100 -23.13 -8.28 -3.29
N PRO A 101 -23.02 -6.94 -3.09
CA PRO A 101 -22.53 -6.40 -1.83
C PRO A 101 -23.31 -7.00 -0.66
N ARG A 102 -22.60 -7.51 0.35
CA ARG A 102 -23.23 -8.19 1.50
C ARG A 102 -24.07 -7.25 2.37
N ALA A 103 -23.82 -5.94 2.27
CA ALA A 103 -24.55 -4.91 2.99
C ALA A 103 -24.87 -3.73 2.07
N ARG A 104 -26.02 -3.08 2.29
CA ARG A 104 -26.50 -1.95 1.46
C ARG A 104 -25.58 -0.73 1.44
N TRP A 105 -24.71 -0.57 2.44
CA TRP A 105 -23.73 0.53 2.52
C TRP A 105 -22.44 0.25 1.72
N GLN A 106 -22.20 -0.99 1.28
CA GLN A 106 -21.01 -1.32 0.51
C GLN A 106 -21.16 -0.84 -0.94
N TRP A 107 -20.21 -0.01 -1.37
CA TRP A 107 -20.20 0.50 -2.74
C TRP A 107 -19.90 -0.63 -3.72
N LYS A 108 -20.54 -0.59 -4.89
CA LYS A 108 -20.20 -1.51 -5.98
C LYS A 108 -18.75 -1.27 -6.41
N TRP A 109 -18.02 -2.35 -6.73
CA TRP A 109 -16.63 -2.30 -7.20
C TRP A 109 -16.29 -1.19 -8.21
N PRO A 110 -17.07 -0.97 -9.30
CA PRO A 110 -16.75 0.10 -10.25
C PRO A 110 -16.86 1.49 -9.63
N MET A 111 -17.81 1.71 -8.73
CA MET A 111 -17.98 3.00 -8.05
C MET A 111 -16.85 3.24 -7.05
N LEU A 112 -16.44 2.20 -6.32
CA LEU A 112 -15.29 2.28 -5.41
C LEU A 112 -13.99 2.59 -6.17
N GLY A 113 -13.77 1.92 -7.31
CA GLY A 113 -12.61 2.17 -8.17
C GLY A 113 -12.59 3.60 -8.72
N LEU A 114 -13.72 4.10 -9.22
CA LEU A 114 -13.85 5.47 -9.72
C LEU A 114 -13.61 6.50 -8.63
N ALA A 115 -14.18 6.29 -7.44
CA ALA A 115 -14.01 7.19 -6.30
C ALA A 115 -12.56 7.20 -5.80
N LEU A 116 -11.92 6.03 -5.71
CA LEU A 116 -10.51 5.94 -5.33
C LEU A 116 -9.62 6.64 -6.37
N GLY A 117 -9.91 6.46 -7.66
CA GLY A 117 -9.21 7.16 -8.75
C GLY A 117 -9.36 8.67 -8.65
N ALA A 118 -10.58 9.17 -8.44
CA ALA A 118 -10.85 10.60 -8.28
C ALA A 118 -10.09 11.19 -7.08
N VAL A 119 -10.10 10.50 -5.93
CA VAL A 119 -9.36 10.92 -4.74
C VAL A 119 -7.85 10.95 -4.99
N LEU A 120 -7.30 9.98 -5.72
CA LEU A 120 -5.88 9.96 -6.09
C LEU A 120 -5.51 11.13 -7.00
N VAL A 121 -6.31 11.40 -8.03
CA VAL A 121 -6.10 12.53 -8.95
C VAL A 121 -6.16 13.86 -8.20
N LEU A 122 -7.19 14.05 -7.37
CA LEU A 122 -7.30 15.24 -6.53
C LEU A 122 -6.09 15.37 -5.60
N GLY A 123 -5.66 14.28 -4.98
CA GLY A 123 -4.45 14.24 -4.17
C GLY A 123 -3.23 14.74 -4.95
N TRP A 124 -3.02 14.27 -6.17
CA TRP A 124 -1.94 14.72 -7.04
C TRP A 124 -2.04 16.20 -7.40
N MET A 125 -3.25 16.68 -7.71
CA MET A 125 -3.49 18.10 -7.98
C MET A 125 -3.11 18.96 -6.78
N PHE A 126 -3.57 18.61 -5.58
CA PHE A 126 -3.25 19.36 -4.35
C PHE A 126 -1.75 19.36 -4.02
N ALA A 127 -1.05 18.26 -4.27
CA ALA A 127 0.39 18.22 -4.12
C ALA A 127 1.15 19.03 -5.17
N ALA A 128 0.72 19.00 -6.42
CA ALA A 128 1.30 19.84 -7.47
C ALA A 128 1.15 21.32 -7.12
N LEU A 129 -0.01 21.72 -6.60
CA LEU A 129 -0.25 23.07 -6.07
C LEU A 129 0.66 23.39 -4.86
N GLY A 130 0.98 22.38 -4.04
CA GLY A 130 1.94 22.49 -2.95
C GLY A 130 3.42 22.36 -3.35
N GLY A 131 3.73 22.27 -4.65
CA GLY A 131 5.10 22.15 -5.16
C GLY A 131 5.79 20.80 -4.87
N VAL A 132 5.03 19.74 -4.54
CA VAL A 132 5.59 18.41 -4.27
C VAL A 132 5.28 17.43 -5.39
N ASP A 133 6.33 16.90 -6.03
CA ASP A 133 6.21 15.86 -7.05
C ASP A 133 5.88 14.49 -6.42
N PHE A 134 4.64 14.02 -6.60
CA PHE A 134 4.17 12.74 -6.06
C PHE A 134 4.98 11.52 -6.55
N GLY A 135 5.64 11.62 -7.69
CA GLY A 135 6.51 10.56 -8.22
C GLY A 135 7.69 10.18 -7.31
N ARG A 136 8.09 11.06 -6.37
CA ARG A 136 9.17 10.79 -5.39
C ARG A 136 8.69 10.54 -3.96
N ALA A 137 7.41 10.74 -3.67
CA ALA A 137 7.02 11.23 -2.35
C ALA A 137 6.74 10.17 -1.26
N GLN A 138 6.54 8.89 -1.58
CA GLN A 138 6.05 7.95 -0.56
C GLN A 138 7.11 7.12 0.18
N SER A 139 8.38 7.10 -0.25
CA SER A 139 9.38 6.22 0.39
C SER A 139 10.73 6.86 0.66
N ALA A 140 10.95 8.10 0.21
CA ALA A 140 12.14 8.86 0.59
C ALA A 140 11.96 9.64 1.91
N ARG A 141 10.76 9.66 2.51
CA ARG A 141 10.41 10.63 3.57
C ARG A 141 10.50 10.13 5.01
N VAL A 142 10.81 8.86 5.28
CA VAL A 142 11.00 8.38 6.67
C VAL A 142 12.46 8.57 7.15
N GLY A 143 13.35 9.15 6.32
CA GLY A 143 14.78 9.20 6.65
C GLY A 143 15.59 10.43 6.22
N GLY A 144 15.02 11.62 6.03
CA GLY A 144 15.82 12.81 5.72
C GLY A 144 15.14 14.17 5.87
N ASP A 145 15.48 14.89 6.94
CA ASP A 145 15.72 16.33 7.14
C ASP A 145 14.88 17.43 6.45
N ARG A 146 13.75 17.13 5.81
CA ARG A 146 12.77 18.14 5.40
C ARG A 146 11.33 17.72 5.70
N CYS A 147 11.06 17.43 6.97
CA CYS A 147 9.71 17.34 7.53
C CYS A 147 9.19 18.72 7.98
N GLY A 148 9.66 19.83 7.39
CA GLY A 148 9.37 21.19 7.89
C GLY A 148 8.15 21.89 7.30
N GLN A 149 7.47 21.32 6.30
CA GLN A 149 6.45 22.09 5.54
C GLN A 149 5.03 21.52 5.59
N SER A 150 4.83 20.29 6.07
CA SER A 150 3.49 19.75 6.36
C SER A 150 3.04 19.98 7.81
N GLU A 151 3.92 20.44 8.69
CA GLU A 151 3.60 20.65 10.11
C GLU A 151 2.62 21.81 10.31
N LEU A 152 2.65 22.87 9.50
CA LEU A 152 1.76 24.02 9.71
C LEU A 152 0.28 23.75 9.38
N MET A 153 0.00 22.86 8.41
CA MET A 153 -1.39 22.43 8.10
C MET A 153 -1.84 21.26 8.98
N ALA A 154 -0.93 20.34 9.33
CA ALA A 154 -1.24 19.24 10.23
C ALA A 154 -1.55 19.75 11.65
N ASP A 155 -0.86 20.78 12.14
CA ASP A 155 -1.00 21.20 13.53
C ASP A 155 -2.31 21.97 13.80
N ARG A 156 -2.78 22.79 12.83
CA ARG A 156 -4.09 23.47 12.95
C ARG A 156 -5.30 22.56 12.72
N LEU A 157 -5.22 21.59 11.79
CA LEU A 157 -6.30 20.61 11.63
C LEU A 157 -6.32 19.57 12.77
N SER A 158 -5.16 19.14 13.26
CA SER A 158 -5.08 18.10 14.29
C SER A 158 -5.50 18.55 15.68
N ALA A 159 -5.42 19.84 16.03
CA ALA A 159 -5.85 20.33 17.34
C ALA A 159 -7.39 20.27 17.53
N ARG A 160 -8.16 20.65 16.50
CA ARG A 160 -9.64 20.52 16.52
C ARG A 160 -10.10 19.09 16.31
N HIS A 161 -9.40 18.31 15.47
CA HIS A 161 -9.71 16.90 15.31
C HIS A 161 -9.34 16.09 16.56
N ARG A 162 -8.21 16.32 17.24
CA ARG A 162 -7.77 15.54 18.42
C ARG A 162 -8.82 15.49 19.53
N ARG A 163 -9.50 16.60 19.84
CA ARG A 163 -10.56 16.62 20.86
C ARG A 163 -11.78 15.79 20.40
N ARG A 164 -12.21 15.96 19.15
CA ARG A 164 -13.32 15.18 18.57
C ARG A 164 -13.00 13.69 18.39
N TRP A 165 -11.74 13.33 18.19
CA TRP A 165 -11.24 11.95 18.10
C TRP A 165 -11.12 11.29 19.47
N ARG A 166 -10.73 12.03 20.51
CA ARG A 166 -10.65 11.52 21.88
C ARG A 166 -12.04 11.15 22.43
N ASP A 167 -13.07 11.93 22.08
CA ASP A 167 -14.44 11.65 22.51
C ASP A 167 -15.11 10.54 21.68
N ARG A 168 -14.78 10.39 20.39
CA ARG A 168 -15.28 9.28 19.55
C ARG A 168 -14.51 7.97 19.70
N GLY A 169 -13.23 8.01 20.05
CA GLY A 169 -12.42 6.81 20.31
C GLY A 169 -12.98 5.96 21.46
N ALA A 170 -13.63 6.59 22.44
CA ALA A 170 -14.36 5.92 23.51
C ALA A 170 -15.64 5.20 23.01
N GLN A 171 -16.27 5.66 21.92
CA GLN A 171 -17.44 5.03 21.32
C GLN A 171 -17.07 3.88 20.36
N TYR A 172 -15.99 4.01 19.57
CA TYR A 172 -15.53 2.95 18.66
C TYR A 172 -14.73 1.84 19.35
N GLY A 173 -14.21 2.07 20.56
CA GLY A 173 -13.62 1.03 21.41
C GLY A 173 -14.59 -0.09 21.82
N ARG A 174 -15.89 0.05 21.52
CA ARG A 174 -16.93 -0.96 21.77
C ARG A 174 -17.43 -1.70 20.54
N LEU A 175 -16.91 -1.45 19.34
CA LEU A 175 -17.24 -2.31 18.19
C LEU A 175 -16.26 -3.48 18.15
N PRO A 176 -16.74 -4.74 18.28
CA PRO A 176 -15.92 -5.93 18.22
C PRO A 176 -15.53 -6.23 16.76
N VAL A 177 -14.83 -5.30 16.11
CA VAL A 177 -14.24 -5.54 14.79
C VAL A 177 -12.95 -6.33 15.01
N ALA A 178 -13.13 -7.65 14.97
CA ALA A 178 -12.09 -8.67 14.83
C ALA A 178 -11.02 -8.71 15.94
N ARG A 179 -11.41 -9.31 17.06
CA ARG A 179 -10.60 -9.93 18.12
C ARG A 179 -9.64 -11.04 17.62
N ARG A 180 -9.19 -11.02 16.36
CA ARG A 180 -8.43 -12.13 15.73
C ARG A 180 -6.93 -11.86 15.52
N GLU A 181 -6.45 -10.67 15.85
CA GLU A 181 -5.00 -10.34 15.83
C GLU A 181 -4.38 -10.30 17.24
N GLN A 182 -4.91 -11.08 18.19
CA GLN A 182 -4.39 -11.19 19.56
C GLN A 182 -3.20 -12.17 19.64
N GLY A 183 -2.11 -11.86 18.92
CA GLY A 183 -0.79 -12.30 19.35
C GLY A 183 -0.25 -11.33 20.39
N PRO A 184 0.72 -11.71 21.24
CA PRO A 184 1.40 -10.76 22.11
C PRO A 184 1.92 -9.57 21.27
N VAL A 185 1.78 -8.36 21.81
CA VAL A 185 2.04 -7.05 21.15
C VAL A 185 3.37 -7.03 20.37
N ARG A 186 4.40 -7.71 20.90
CA ARG A 186 5.71 -7.86 20.25
C ARG A 186 5.67 -8.65 18.93
N GLN A 187 4.84 -9.69 18.85
CA GLN A 187 4.65 -10.47 17.63
C GLN A 187 3.89 -9.69 16.56
N ALA A 188 2.94 -8.83 16.95
CA ALA A 188 2.21 -7.97 16.01
C ALA A 188 3.16 -6.95 15.33
N ALA A 189 4.04 -6.31 16.10
CA ALA A 189 5.09 -5.45 15.55
C ALA A 189 6.07 -6.23 14.65
N GLY A 190 6.53 -7.40 15.12
CA GLY A 190 7.51 -8.22 14.40
C GLY A 190 7.04 -8.64 13.00
N ARG A 191 5.76 -8.96 12.83
CA ARG A 191 5.17 -9.32 11.52
C ARG A 191 5.24 -8.20 10.49
N ARG A 192 5.31 -6.93 10.94
CA ARG A 192 5.36 -5.74 10.08
C ARG A 192 6.77 -5.29 9.72
N LEU A 193 7.80 -5.83 10.38
CA LEU A 193 9.21 -5.53 10.07
C LEU A 193 9.53 -5.85 8.61
N LEU A 194 9.10 -7.01 8.10
CA LEU A 194 9.35 -7.43 6.72
C LEU A 194 8.71 -6.48 5.70
N LEU A 195 7.50 -6.00 6.01
CA LEU A 195 6.79 -5.04 5.16
C LEU A 195 7.54 -3.70 5.10
N GLY A 196 8.13 -3.26 6.21
CA GLY A 196 8.93 -2.03 6.29
C GLY A 196 10.26 -2.17 5.59
N ALA A 197 10.98 -3.25 5.88
CA ALA A 197 12.24 -3.57 5.24
C ALA A 197 12.10 -3.65 3.72
N GLY A 198 11.10 -4.39 3.23
CA GLY A 198 10.80 -4.48 1.81
C GLY A 198 10.41 -3.14 1.20
N GLY A 199 9.65 -2.30 1.94
CA GLY A 199 9.25 -0.96 1.53
C GLY A 199 10.43 -0.03 1.30
N TRP A 200 11.39 -0.03 2.22
CA TRP A 200 12.63 0.74 2.09
C TRP A 200 13.49 0.24 0.92
N ILE A 201 13.67 -1.08 0.80
CA ILE A 201 14.45 -1.69 -0.28
C ILE A 201 13.86 -1.41 -1.66
N ALA A 202 12.54 -1.53 -1.81
CA ALA A 202 11.85 -1.21 -3.05
C ALA A 202 11.77 0.30 -3.33
N ARG A 203 12.09 1.15 -2.34
CA ARG A 203 11.81 2.59 -2.34
C ARG A 203 10.34 2.89 -2.66
N GLY A 204 9.44 2.08 -2.10
CA GLY A 204 8.02 2.14 -2.39
C GLY A 204 7.20 1.24 -1.47
N CYS A 205 5.96 1.63 -1.17
CA CYS A 205 4.96 0.73 -0.58
C CYS A 205 3.98 0.21 -1.63
N ASN A 206 3.00 -0.59 -1.21
CA ASN A 206 1.97 -1.11 -2.11
C ASN A 206 1.06 -0.02 -2.69
N LEU A 207 0.84 1.10 -2.00
CA LEU A 207 0.14 2.26 -2.57
C LEU A 207 0.97 2.92 -3.68
N GLY A 208 2.24 3.17 -3.39
CA GLY A 208 3.16 3.85 -4.31
C GLY A 208 3.37 3.06 -5.60
N HIS A 209 3.74 1.78 -5.50
CA HIS A 209 3.94 0.95 -6.69
C HIS A 209 2.61 0.46 -7.29
N GLY A 210 1.66 0.03 -6.47
CA GLY A 210 0.44 -0.63 -6.93
C GLY A 210 -0.64 0.32 -7.46
N LEU A 211 -0.80 1.51 -6.89
CA LEU A 211 -1.77 2.49 -7.38
C LEU A 211 -1.08 3.53 -8.27
N SER A 212 -0.16 4.30 -7.70
CA SER A 212 0.44 5.44 -8.41
C SER A 212 1.37 4.99 -9.55
N GLY A 213 2.24 4.03 -9.28
CA GLY A 213 3.24 3.54 -10.22
C GLY A 213 2.64 2.75 -11.39
N MET A 214 1.63 1.92 -11.11
CA MET A 214 0.87 1.20 -12.14
C MET A 214 0.08 2.16 -13.04
N ALA A 215 -0.56 3.19 -12.46
CA ALA A 215 -1.28 4.20 -13.23
C ALA A 215 -0.36 4.97 -14.19
N GLN A 216 0.92 5.12 -13.84
CA GLN A 216 1.94 5.74 -14.69
C GLN A 216 2.57 4.76 -15.70
N LEU A 217 2.18 3.48 -15.70
CA LEU A 217 2.80 2.42 -16.52
C LEU A 217 4.32 2.34 -16.31
N ASN A 218 4.77 2.55 -15.08
CA ASN A 218 6.17 2.50 -14.72
C ASN A 218 6.64 1.04 -14.65
N VAL A 219 7.68 0.69 -15.42
CA VAL A 219 8.21 -0.67 -15.50
C VAL A 219 8.71 -1.15 -14.15
N SER A 220 9.35 -0.26 -13.37
CA SER A 220 9.81 -0.60 -12.02
C SER A 220 8.65 -1.02 -11.12
N SER A 221 7.53 -0.31 -11.19
CA SER A 221 6.33 -0.61 -10.38
C SER A 221 5.64 -1.89 -10.82
N LEU A 222 5.58 -2.17 -12.13
CA LEU A 222 5.06 -3.43 -12.66
C LEU A 222 5.86 -4.63 -12.14
N VAL A 223 7.19 -4.54 -12.21
CA VAL A 223 8.08 -5.59 -11.70
C VAL A 223 7.89 -5.76 -10.19
N VAL A 224 7.86 -4.67 -9.42
CA VAL A 224 7.64 -4.74 -7.97
C VAL A 224 6.30 -5.39 -7.65
N VAL A 225 5.20 -4.99 -8.33
CA VAL A 225 3.85 -5.53 -8.08
C VAL A 225 3.78 -7.01 -8.44
N ALA A 226 4.40 -7.43 -9.56
CA ALA A 226 4.50 -8.85 -9.91
C ALA A 226 5.24 -9.65 -8.83
N CYS A 227 6.39 -9.13 -8.36
CA CYS A 227 7.14 -9.73 -7.26
C CYS A 227 6.35 -9.75 -5.94
N MET A 228 5.56 -8.71 -5.63
CA MET A 228 4.66 -8.71 -4.47
C MET A 228 3.63 -9.82 -4.56
N ALA A 229 2.99 -10.00 -5.73
CA ALA A 229 2.01 -11.06 -5.94
C ALA A 229 2.64 -12.45 -5.80
N LEU A 230 3.82 -12.65 -6.38
CA LEU A 230 4.61 -13.88 -6.21
C LEU A 230 4.98 -14.13 -4.76
N GLY A 231 5.41 -13.10 -4.02
CA GLY A 231 5.71 -13.19 -2.60
C GLY A 231 4.49 -13.64 -1.80
N VAL A 232 3.33 -13.00 -1.99
CA VAL A 232 2.08 -13.40 -1.32
C VAL A 232 1.71 -14.85 -1.65
N GLY A 233 1.80 -15.24 -2.92
CA GLY A 233 1.53 -16.61 -3.36
C GLY A 233 2.46 -17.62 -2.69
N HIS A 234 3.76 -17.33 -2.65
CA HIS A 234 4.78 -18.17 -2.03
C HIS A 234 4.56 -18.33 -0.52
N ALA A 235 4.33 -17.24 0.22
CA ALA A 235 4.05 -17.30 1.65
C ALA A 235 2.77 -18.09 1.98
N ARG A 236 1.74 -17.97 1.13
CA ARG A 236 0.51 -18.77 1.28
C ARG A 236 0.75 -20.24 0.96
N ALA A 237 1.55 -20.55 -0.05
CA ALA A 237 1.91 -21.92 -0.38
C ALA A 237 2.64 -22.61 0.78
N MET A 238 3.52 -21.90 1.49
CA MET A 238 4.23 -22.44 2.66
C MET A 238 3.34 -22.65 3.89
N THR A 239 2.29 -21.86 4.07
CA THR A 239 1.40 -21.94 5.25
C THR A 239 0.19 -22.88 5.07
N ARG A 240 -0.16 -23.25 3.83
CA ARG A 240 -1.25 -24.20 3.51
C ARG A 240 -1.07 -25.63 4.07
N PRO A 241 0.12 -26.27 4.03
CA PRO A 241 0.29 -27.64 4.50
C PRO A 241 -0.02 -27.79 5.98
N GLU A 242 0.34 -26.79 6.78
CA GLU A 242 0.16 -26.82 8.23
C GLU A 242 -1.31 -26.69 8.66
N GLN A 243 -2.13 -25.97 7.88
CA GLN A 243 -3.57 -25.87 8.13
C GLN A 243 -4.30 -27.19 7.83
N ARG A 244 -3.91 -27.92 6.77
CA ARG A 244 -4.51 -29.23 6.47
C ARG A 244 -4.26 -30.23 7.60
N ARG A 245 -3.07 -30.21 8.21
CA ARG A 245 -2.68 -31.12 9.30
C ARG A 245 -3.42 -30.89 10.62
N LYS A 246 -3.97 -29.69 10.84
CA LYS A 246 -4.73 -29.31 12.05
C LYS A 246 -6.23 -29.52 11.92
N THR A 247 -6.71 -30.09 10.79
CA THR A 247 -8.12 -30.47 10.64
C THR A 247 -8.25 -31.88 11.21
N PRO A 248 -8.88 -32.09 12.39
CA PRO A 248 -9.13 -33.43 12.88
C PRO A 248 -10.12 -34.05 11.90
N THR A 249 -9.72 -35.15 11.26
CA THR A 249 -10.66 -36.09 10.66
C THR A 249 -11.45 -36.71 11.80
N GLY A 250 -12.61 -36.14 12.09
CA GLY A 250 -13.67 -36.81 12.83
C GLY A 250 -14.33 -37.86 11.95
#